data_AF-A0A9J9BCF9-F1
#
_entry.id   AF-A0A9J9BCF9-F1
#
_cell.length_a   1.000
_cell.length_b   1.000
_cell.length_c   1.000
_cell.angle_alpha   90.00
_cell.angle_beta   90.00
_cell.angle_gamma   90.00
#
_symmetry.space_group_name_H-M   'P 1'
#
loop_
_entity.id
_entity.type
_entity.pdbx_description
1 polymer ?
#
loop_
_entity_poly.entity_id
_entity_poly.type
_entity_poly.pdbx_seq_one_letter_code
_entity_poly.pdbx_strand_id
1 'polypeptide(L)'
;MSNHTHVVLCVDKALADSWDAREVLRRYHYVHRGTLLTQKFMNGKVLSQGELISLDDTVEIYRKRLYDISWFMRDLNEFIAREANKEDG
;
A
#
# COMPACT_ATOMS: atom_id res chain seq x y z
N MET A 1 -27.73 -3.68 -15.42
CA MET A 1 -28.06 -3.02 -14.13
C MET A 1 -26.96 -1.98 -13.90
N SER A 2 -27.33 -0.70 -13.88
CA SER A 2 -26.40 0.43 -13.89
C SER A 2 -25.93 0.79 -12.48
N ASN A 3 -25.19 -0.11 -11.86
CA ASN A 3 -24.68 0.04 -10.50
C ASN A 3 -23.36 0.79 -10.63
N HIS A 4 -23.38 2.12 -10.58
CA HIS A 4 -22.17 2.93 -10.57
C HIS A 4 -21.89 3.37 -9.14
N THR A 5 -20.71 3.03 -8.63
CA THR A 5 -20.30 3.40 -7.28
C THR A 5 -19.51 4.70 -7.33
N HIS A 6 -19.97 5.74 -6.64
CA HIS A 6 -19.21 6.97 -6.43
C HIS A 6 -18.42 6.87 -5.12
N VAL A 7 -17.09 6.88 -5.22
CA VAL A 7 -16.19 6.93 -4.06
C VAL A 7 -15.47 8.28 -4.06
N VAL A 8 -15.58 9.01 -2.95
CA VAL A 8 -14.79 10.23 -2.73
C VAL A 8 -13.60 9.88 -1.84
N LEU A 9 -12.40 9.96 -2.40
CA LEU A 9 -11.15 9.74 -1.67
C LEU A 9 -10.47 11.08 -1.40
N CYS A 10 -10.19 11.37 -0.13
CA CYS A 10 -9.33 12.48 0.25
C CYS A 10 -7.93 11.94 0.49
N VAL A 11 -6.95 12.42 -0.28
CA VAL A 11 -5.53 12.10 -0.10
C VAL A 11 -4.79 13.35 0.32
N ASP A 12 -3.98 13.22 1.37
CA ASP A 12 -3.12 14.30 1.85
C ASP A 12 -1.67 13.90 1.62
N LYS A 13 -1.09 14.43 0.54
CA LYS A 13 0.31 14.20 0.21
C LYS A 13 1.25 14.80 1.23
N ALA A 14 0.96 15.99 1.76
CA ALA A 14 1.83 16.65 2.73
C ALA A 14 1.91 15.84 4.04
N LEU A 15 0.77 15.31 4.48
CA LEU A 15 0.72 14.37 5.59
C LEU A 15 1.51 13.09 5.29
N ALA A 16 1.34 12.52 4.10
CA ALA A 16 2.06 11.32 3.72
C ALA A 16 3.58 11.54 3.64
N ASP A 17 4.03 12.70 3.20
CA ASP A 17 5.45 13.10 3.15
C ASP A 17 6.04 13.30 4.55
N SER A 18 5.21 13.62 5.56
CA SER A 18 5.66 13.78 6.95
C SER A 18 5.93 12.47 7.70
N TRP A 19 5.48 11.32 7.17
CA TRP A 19 5.64 10.04 7.84
C TRP A 19 7.09 9.52 7.81
N ASP A 20 7.53 8.88 8.88
CA ASP A 20 8.77 8.12 8.83
C ASP A 20 8.57 6.78 8.08
N ALA A 21 9.68 6.10 7.77
CA ALA A 21 9.65 4.82 7.07
C ALA A 21 8.79 3.76 7.79
N ARG A 22 8.82 3.73 9.13
CA ARG A 22 8.07 2.76 9.92
C ARG A 22 6.58 3.02 9.83
N GLU A 23 6.15 4.28 9.87
CA GLU A 23 4.74 4.67 9.75
C GLU A 23 4.20 4.40 8.34
N VAL A 24 4.99 4.68 7.29
CA VAL A 24 4.65 4.31 5.91
C VAL A 24 4.44 2.79 5.80
N LEU A 25 5.38 1.99 6.30
CA LEU A 25 5.28 0.53 6.25
C LEU A 25 4.12 0.01 7.09
N ARG A 26 3.87 0.57 8.27
CA ARG A 26 2.74 0.19 9.13
C ARG A 26 1.41 0.41 8.43
N ARG A 27 1.22 1.57 7.79
CA ARG A 27 0.00 1.89 7.04
C ARG A 27 -0.16 1.01 5.81
N TYR A 28 0.92 0.79 5.06
CA TYR A 28 0.89 -0.10 3.91
C TYR A 28 0.59 -1.55 4.32
N HIS A 29 1.17 -2.03 5.43
CA HIS A 29 0.96 -3.38 5.95
C HIS A 29 -0.46 -3.63 6.49
N TYR A 30 -1.21 -2.57 6.76
CA TYR A 30 -2.62 -2.68 7.16
C TYR A 30 -3.51 -3.11 5.98
N VAL A 31 -3.16 -2.70 4.76
CA VAL A 31 -3.94 -2.98 3.55
C VAL A 31 -3.34 -4.12 2.74
N HIS A 32 -2.00 -4.22 2.71
CA HIS A 32 -1.25 -5.22 1.96
C HIS A 32 -0.35 -6.04 2.89
N ARG A 33 0.02 -7.27 2.52
CA ARG A 33 0.91 -8.08 3.38
C ARG A 33 2.36 -7.56 3.47
N GLY A 34 2.77 -6.65 2.58
CA GLY A 34 4.17 -6.22 2.44
C GLY A 34 5.11 -7.31 1.91
N THR A 35 6.39 -6.97 1.72
CA THR A 35 7.45 -7.91 1.32
C THR A 35 8.19 -8.47 2.54
N LEU A 36 8.91 -9.59 2.37
CA LEU A 36 9.78 -10.14 3.41
C LEU A 36 10.78 -9.12 3.96
N LEU A 37 11.34 -8.26 3.10
CA LEU A 37 12.25 -7.19 3.51
C LEU A 37 11.57 -6.20 4.47
N THR A 38 10.40 -5.70 4.08
CA THR A 38 9.66 -4.73 4.92
C THR A 38 9.16 -5.37 6.23
N GLN A 39 8.80 -6.65 6.21
CA GLN A 39 8.44 -7.39 7.44
C GLN A 39 9.64 -7.62 8.34
N LYS A 40 10.84 -7.93 7.81
CA LYS A 40 12.07 -8.01 8.61
C LYS A 40 12.34 -6.69 9.33
N PHE A 41 12.22 -5.57 8.63
CA PHE A 41 12.38 -4.24 9.21
C PHE A 41 11.37 -3.96 10.34
N MET A 42 10.08 -4.25 10.10
CA MET A 42 9.02 -4.06 11.10
C MET A 42 9.22 -4.94 12.34
N ASN A 43 9.81 -6.13 12.17
CA ASN A 43 10.15 -7.04 13.27
C ASN A 43 11.46 -6.66 13.99
N GLY A 44 12.09 -5.53 13.66
CA GLY A 44 13.32 -5.06 14.31
C GLY A 44 14.56 -5.91 14.00
N LYS A 45 14.52 -6.72 12.93
CA LYS A 45 15.69 -7.50 12.51
C LYS A 45 16.74 -6.59 11.89
N VAL A 46 18.01 -6.91 12.14
CA VAL A 46 19.14 -6.19 11.53
C VAL A 46 19.12 -6.44 10.02
N LEU A 47 19.20 -5.35 9.26
CA LEU A 47 19.30 -5.37 7.81
C LEU A 47 20.74 -5.08 7.40
N SER A 48 21.20 -5.75 6.36
CA SER A 48 22.46 -5.41 5.69
C SER A 48 22.36 -4.05 5.00
N GLN A 49 23.50 -3.43 4.66
CA GLN A 49 23.53 -2.15 3.97
C GLN A 49 22.77 -2.19 2.62
N GLY A 50 22.89 -3.29 1.86
CA GLY A 50 22.13 -3.46 0.61
C GLY A 50 20.63 -3.61 0.83
N GLU A 51 20.22 -4.28 1.91
CA GLU A 51 18.81 -4.38 2.31
C GLU A 51 18.25 -3.02 2.75
N LEU A 52 19.06 -2.17 3.40
CA LEU A 52 18.64 -0.81 3.78
C LEU A 52 18.39 0.08 2.56
N ILE A 53 19.25 0.04 1.55
CA ILE A 53 19.04 0.79 0.29
C ILE A 53 17.74 0.34 -0.38
N SER A 54 17.57 -0.99 -0.51
CA SER A 54 16.35 -1.57 -1.09
C SER A 54 15.10 -1.23 -0.27
N LEU A 55 15.24 -1.11 1.05
CA LEU A 55 14.15 -0.73 1.94
C LEU A 55 13.73 0.72 1.72
N ASP A 56 14.66 1.66 1.66
CA ASP A 56 14.37 3.08 1.43
C ASP A 56 13.65 3.28 0.08
N ASP A 57 14.14 2.65 -0.99
CA ASP A 57 13.48 2.68 -2.29
C ASP A 57 12.04 2.12 -2.20
N THR A 58 11.86 1.04 -1.47
CA THR A 58 10.54 0.41 -1.26
C THR A 58 9.61 1.34 -0.46
N VAL A 59 10.12 1.99 0.58
CA VAL A 59 9.37 2.92 1.43
C VAL A 59 8.87 4.10 0.61
N GLU A 60 9.71 4.67 -0.26
CA GLU A 60 9.32 5.80 -1.11
C GLU A 60 8.25 5.42 -2.14
N ILE A 61 8.33 4.20 -2.69
CA ILE A 61 7.27 3.66 -3.54
C ILE A 61 5.96 3.51 -2.76
N TYR A 62 6.03 2.99 -1.53
CA TYR A 62 4.83 2.77 -0.71
C TYR A 62 4.21 4.09 -0.26
N ARG A 63 5.03 5.08 0.11
CA ARG A 63 4.58 6.44 0.44
C ARG A 63 3.79 7.04 -0.72
N LYS A 64 4.35 6.99 -1.94
CA LYS A 64 3.67 7.44 -3.16
C LYS A 64 2.31 6.77 -3.34
N ARG A 65 2.26 5.45 -3.18
CA ARG A 65 1.03 4.66 -3.33
C ARG A 65 -0.04 5.01 -2.30
N LEU A 66 0.34 5.37 -1.07
CA LEU A 66 -0.61 5.69 0.00
C LEU A 66 -1.38 7.01 -0.24
N TYR A 67 -0.89 7.90 -1.10
CA TYR A 67 -1.60 9.11 -1.51
C TYR A 67 -1.99 9.09 -3.01
N ASP A 68 -1.79 7.98 -3.71
CA ASP A 68 -2.14 7.84 -5.13
C ASP A 68 -3.56 7.26 -5.28
N ILE A 69 -4.49 8.11 -5.74
CA ILE A 69 -5.89 7.75 -5.97
C ILE A 69 -6.02 6.61 -6.99
N SER A 70 -5.19 6.60 -8.03
CA SER A 70 -5.24 5.57 -9.08
C SER A 70 -4.83 4.21 -8.51
N TRP A 71 -3.88 4.21 -7.58
CA TRP A 71 -3.47 2.99 -6.89
C TRP A 71 -4.57 2.44 -5.99
N PHE A 72 -5.25 3.32 -5.23
CA PHE A 72 -6.41 2.94 -4.44
C PHE A 72 -7.53 2.34 -5.30
N MET A 73 -7.89 3.00 -6.39
CA MET A 73 -8.95 2.51 -7.29
C MET A 73 -8.59 1.17 -7.92
N ARG A 74 -7.32 0.96 -8.25
CA ARG A 74 -6.85 -0.33 -8.79
C ARG A 74 -7.04 -1.46 -7.78
N ASP A 75 -6.66 -1.24 -6.53
CA ASP A 75 -6.79 -2.25 -5.47
C ASP A 75 -8.28 -2.54 -5.17
N LEU A 76 -9.15 -1.51 -5.19
CA LEU A 76 -10.60 -1.67 -5.04
C LEU A 76 -11.21 -2.47 -6.19
N ASN A 77 -10.87 -2.13 -7.43
CA ASN A 77 -11.40 -2.81 -8.62
C ASN A 77 -10.96 -4.27 -8.69
N GLU A 78 -9.71 -4.57 -8.31
CA GLU A 78 -9.22 -5.95 -8.23
C GLU A 78 -10.03 -6.79 -7.23
N PHE A 79 -10.33 -6.22 -6.06
CA PHE A 79 -11.16 -6.89 -5.05
C PHE A 79 -12.58 -7.17 -5.58
N ILE A 80 -13.25 -6.16 -6.13
CA ILE A 80 -14.61 -6.31 -6.67
C ILE A 80 -14.64 -7.36 -7.79
N ALA A 81 -13.70 -7.30 -8.74
CA ALA A 81 -13.62 -8.25 -9.84
C ALA A 81 -13.40 -9.69 -9.35
N ARG A 82 -12.57 -9.88 -8.31
CA ARG A 82 -12.36 -11.19 -7.70
C ARG A 82 -13.61 -11.75 -7.03
N GLU A 83 -14.35 -10.93 -6.30
CA GLU A 83 -15.57 -11.38 -5.63
C GLU A 83 -16.67 -11.68 -6.65
N ALA A 84 -16.87 -10.84 -7.67
CA ALA A 84 -17.83 -11.11 -8.75
C ALA A 84 -17.52 -12.44 -9.47
N ASN A 85 -16.25 -12.70 -9.78
CA ASN A 85 -15.84 -13.96 -10.41
C ASN A 85 -16.06 -15.21 -9.54
N LYS A 86 -16.17 -15.07 -8.20
CA LYS A 86 -16.50 -16.18 -7.30
C LYS A 86 -18.00 -16.46 -7.23
N GLU A 87 -18.85 -15.47 -7.50
CA GLU A 87 -20.32 -15.62 -7.50
C GLU A 87 -20.83 -16.25 -8.80
N ASP A 88 -20.13 -16.04 -9.91
CA ASP A 88 -20.51 -16.54 -11.24
C ASP A 88 -19.98 -17.96 -11.58
N GLY A 89 -19.13 -18.56 -10.72
CA GLY A 89 -18.50 -19.87 -10.94
C GLY A 89 -18.99 -20.96 -10.01
#